data_AF-A0A0B1SNJ1-F1
#
_entry.id   AF-A0A0B1SNJ1-F1
#
_cell.length_a   1.000
_cell.length_b   1.000
_cell.length_c   1.000
_cell.angle_alpha   90.00
_cell.angle_beta   90.00
_cell.angle_gamma   90.00
#
_symmetry.space_group_name_H-M   'P 1'
#
loop_
_entity.id
_entity.type
_entity.pdbx_description
1 polymer ?
#
loop_
_entity_poly.entity_id
_entity_poly.type
_entity_poly.pdbx_seq_one_letter_code
_entity_poly.pdbx_strand_id
1 'polypeptide(L)'
;AVRHDRYRAPEVKEAVRRLLKGDPVSLEWYRSKEEKVQLLDAAIDIVDGNVILAVVLFLKNTLMDSIFRDLLLRKPQAAEEYIAYLKITRDYDELTTTLFALGRNADAAMVEFSAALRHQVADQKVQALKKCVRSGFSDPLLVPEASIVGDYITLLERQIPINLADDQSRNPAFTTFPKNASLVGRSVIATYYYCCLYHYDDPVHALANPSNIRDSFRITEKEAVWNSVSALARQSRWPDVERVLQPKTLLGALQNRAALNSPKLSCPFSWQNLFHILHSSSTPPPKDLSCRILRAVNDADMRLKLAEKYDVCERMRWYAFPKLFGMMYFLLSFFAIVIECLVAQRDRLRLSKFAAKLTPHTPDAYKAIAALNNTSTKWKN
;
A
#
# COMPACT_ATOMS: atom_id res chain seq x y z
N ALA A 1 -27.66 35.62 -67.60
CA ALA A 1 -26.28 35.07 -67.58
C ALA A 1 -25.89 34.79 -66.13
N VAL A 2 -26.08 33.55 -65.66
CA VAL A 2 -25.92 33.13 -64.26
C VAL A 2 -24.93 31.97 -64.25
N ARG A 3 -23.61 32.24 -64.23
CA ARG A 3 -22.60 31.17 -64.26
C ARG A 3 -21.20 31.54 -63.74
N HIS A 4 -21.07 32.56 -62.88
CA HIS A 4 -19.78 32.90 -62.25
C HIS A 4 -19.72 32.78 -60.71
N ASP A 5 -20.84 32.62 -60.00
CA ASP A 5 -20.85 32.57 -58.52
C ASP A 5 -20.68 31.16 -57.90
N ARG A 6 -20.44 30.11 -58.69
CA ARG A 6 -20.35 28.74 -58.16
C ARG A 6 -18.99 28.35 -57.58
N TYR A 7 -18.00 29.24 -57.60
CA TYR A 7 -16.62 28.94 -57.20
C TYR A 7 -16.08 29.93 -56.16
N ARG A 8 -16.92 30.37 -55.22
CA ARG A 8 -16.50 31.23 -54.12
C ARG A 8 -16.83 30.58 -52.79
N ALA A 9 -15.91 30.69 -51.83
CA ALA A 9 -16.14 30.26 -50.47
C ALA A 9 -17.43 30.90 -49.93
N PRO A 10 -18.34 30.14 -49.28
CA PRO A 10 -19.41 30.74 -48.52
C PRO A 10 -18.84 31.73 -47.52
N GLU A 11 -19.64 32.72 -47.12
CA GLU A 11 -19.27 33.54 -45.98
C GLU A 11 -19.04 32.64 -44.77
N VAL A 12 -18.02 32.95 -43.97
CA VAL A 12 -17.59 32.14 -42.82
C VAL A 12 -18.77 31.74 -41.93
N LYS A 13 -19.65 32.69 -41.57
CA LYS A 13 -20.82 32.42 -40.73
C LYS A 13 -21.78 31.41 -41.34
N GLU A 14 -22.00 31.48 -42.65
CA GLU A 14 -22.88 30.53 -43.35
C GLU A 14 -22.23 29.13 -43.44
N ALA A 15 -20.92 29.06 -43.64
CA ALA A 15 -20.19 27.78 -43.60
C ALA A 15 -20.31 27.10 -42.23
N VAL A 16 -20.07 27.84 -41.13
CA VAL A 16 -20.17 27.26 -39.78
C VAL A 16 -21.63 26.87 -39.47
N ARG A 17 -22.62 27.67 -39.91
CA ARG A 17 -24.05 27.32 -39.75
C ARG A 17 -24.44 26.06 -40.52
N ARG A 18 -23.85 25.83 -41.69
CA ARG A 18 -24.03 24.60 -42.47
C ARG A 18 -23.39 23.40 -41.77
N LEU A 19 -22.18 23.56 -41.23
CA LEU A 19 -21.55 22.51 -40.42
C LEU A 19 -22.43 22.11 -39.22
N LEU A 20 -23.01 23.08 -38.52
CA LEU A 20 -23.93 22.83 -37.40
C LEU A 20 -25.16 22.00 -37.82
N LYS A 21 -25.62 22.17 -39.06
CA LYS A 21 -26.74 21.41 -39.62
C LYS A 21 -26.35 20.03 -40.15
N GLY A 22 -25.05 19.71 -40.18
CA GLY A 22 -24.51 18.52 -40.83
C GLY A 22 -24.46 18.61 -42.36
N ASP A 23 -24.64 19.82 -42.92
CA ASP A 23 -24.52 20.03 -44.37
C ASP A 23 -23.04 19.96 -44.79
N PRO A 24 -22.70 19.37 -45.94
CA PRO A 24 -21.32 19.30 -46.41
C PRO A 24 -20.78 20.69 -46.74
N VAL A 25 -19.59 21.01 -46.20
CA VAL A 25 -18.88 22.26 -46.45
C VAL A 25 -17.44 21.98 -46.87
N SER A 26 -17.01 22.55 -48.00
CA SER A 26 -15.62 22.46 -48.49
C SER A 26 -14.74 23.48 -47.79
N LEU A 27 -14.11 23.10 -46.68
CA LEU A 27 -13.23 23.99 -45.91
C LEU A 27 -11.95 24.39 -46.66
N GLU A 28 -11.53 23.60 -47.65
CA GLU A 28 -10.37 23.86 -48.53
C GLU A 28 -10.44 25.20 -49.30
N TRP A 29 -11.61 25.84 -49.31
CA TRP A 29 -11.79 27.15 -49.92
C TRP A 29 -11.27 28.30 -49.05
N TYR A 30 -11.08 28.09 -47.75
CA TYR A 30 -10.47 29.04 -46.82
C TYR A 30 -8.95 28.81 -46.78
N ARG A 31 -8.21 29.56 -47.59
CA ARG A 31 -6.78 29.27 -47.86
C ARG A 31 -5.85 30.09 -46.99
N SER A 32 -6.16 31.38 -46.80
CA SER A 32 -5.30 32.28 -46.04
C SER A 32 -5.35 31.96 -44.55
N LYS A 33 -4.31 32.39 -43.82
CA LYS A 33 -4.26 32.25 -42.36
C LYS A 33 -5.42 33.02 -41.72
N GLU A 34 -5.71 34.21 -42.23
CA GLU A 34 -6.75 35.09 -41.74
C GLU A 34 -8.14 34.47 -41.89
N GLU A 35 -8.47 33.90 -43.06
CA GLU A 35 -9.74 33.19 -43.27
C GLU A 35 -9.89 31.99 -42.35
N LYS A 36 -8.80 31.23 -42.15
CA LYS A 36 -8.76 30.07 -41.25
C LYS A 36 -9.00 30.45 -39.79
N VAL A 37 -8.44 31.57 -39.34
CA VAL A 37 -8.67 32.10 -37.99
C VAL A 37 -10.11 32.59 -37.83
N GLN A 38 -10.64 33.32 -38.82
CA GLN A 38 -12.04 33.75 -38.81
C GLN A 38 -13.01 32.58 -38.78
N LEU A 39 -12.71 31.50 -39.52
CA LEU A 39 -13.48 30.27 -39.51
C LEU A 39 -13.51 29.62 -38.13
N LEU A 40 -12.36 29.56 -37.44
CA LEU A 40 -12.28 29.04 -36.09
C LEU A 40 -13.06 29.91 -35.09
N ASP A 41 -12.93 31.24 -35.19
CA ASP A 41 -13.62 32.17 -34.31
C ASP A 41 -15.14 32.03 -34.43
N ALA A 42 -15.64 31.96 -35.67
CA ALA A 42 -17.06 31.73 -35.91
C ALA A 42 -17.53 30.34 -35.42
N ALA A 43 -16.68 29.31 -35.49
CA ALA A 43 -17.01 28.00 -34.93
C ALA A 43 -17.09 28.02 -33.40
N ILE A 44 -16.18 28.72 -32.74
CA ILE A 44 -16.18 28.91 -31.29
C ILE A 44 -17.44 29.67 -30.85
N ASP A 45 -17.86 30.69 -31.60
CA ASP A 45 -19.06 31.48 -31.31
C ASP A 45 -20.37 30.65 -31.38
N ILE A 46 -20.39 29.54 -32.13
CA ILE A 46 -21.54 28.62 -32.17
C ILE A 46 -21.60 27.72 -30.93
N VAL A 47 -20.48 27.52 -30.24
CA VAL A 47 -20.39 26.70 -29.00
C VAL A 47 -20.85 25.24 -29.22
N ASP A 48 -20.63 24.69 -30.42
CA ASP A 48 -20.83 23.26 -30.72
C ASP A 48 -19.48 22.56 -30.90
N GLY A 49 -19.20 21.58 -30.04
CA GLY A 49 -17.91 20.88 -30.01
C GLY A 49 -17.58 20.13 -31.30
N ASN A 50 -18.58 19.56 -32.00
CA ASN A 50 -18.34 18.85 -33.26
C ASN A 50 -17.95 19.82 -34.37
N VAL A 51 -18.60 20.99 -34.43
CA VAL A 51 -18.27 22.03 -35.40
C VAL A 51 -16.88 22.61 -35.13
N ILE A 52 -16.55 22.92 -33.87
CA ILE A 52 -15.22 23.39 -33.47
C ILE A 52 -14.17 22.35 -33.87
N LEU A 53 -14.37 21.07 -33.50
CA LEU A 53 -13.44 20.00 -33.81
C LEU A 53 -13.24 19.81 -35.32
N ALA A 54 -14.31 19.85 -36.12
CA ALA A 54 -14.21 19.73 -37.57
C ALA A 54 -13.30 20.81 -38.17
N VAL A 55 -13.46 22.07 -37.73
CA VAL A 55 -12.59 23.17 -38.16
C VAL A 55 -11.16 22.96 -37.65
N VAL A 56 -10.98 22.59 -36.38
CA VAL A 56 -9.65 22.36 -35.79
C VAL A 56 -8.87 21.27 -36.54
N LEU A 57 -9.50 20.17 -36.91
CA LEU A 57 -8.85 19.10 -37.70
C LEU A 57 -8.44 19.58 -39.09
N PHE A 58 -9.28 20.39 -39.75
CA PHE A 58 -8.91 21.06 -41.00
C PHE A 58 -7.69 21.98 -40.82
N LEU A 59 -7.63 22.73 -39.72
CA LEU A 59 -6.48 23.57 -39.42
C LEU A 59 -5.21 22.76 -39.17
N LYS A 60 -5.28 21.66 -38.41
CA LYS A 60 -4.14 20.76 -38.15
C LYS A 60 -3.55 20.20 -39.44
N ASN A 61 -4.40 19.88 -40.42
CA ASN A 61 -3.97 19.28 -41.68
C ASN A 61 -3.41 20.30 -42.69
N THR A 62 -3.70 21.60 -42.51
CA THR A 62 -3.38 22.62 -43.53
C THR A 62 -2.47 23.75 -43.04
N LEU A 63 -2.15 23.79 -41.75
CA LEU A 63 -1.21 24.76 -41.16
C LEU A 63 0.07 24.05 -40.70
N MET A 64 1.16 24.81 -40.62
CA MET A 64 2.37 24.33 -39.93
C MET A 64 2.08 24.12 -38.44
N ASP A 65 2.70 23.11 -37.83
CA ASP A 65 2.46 22.74 -36.42
C ASP A 65 2.67 23.90 -35.44
N SER A 66 3.68 24.76 -35.68
CA SER A 66 3.95 25.93 -34.84
C SER A 66 2.81 26.95 -34.88
N ILE A 67 2.22 27.17 -36.05
CA ILE A 67 1.08 28.09 -36.22
C ILE A 67 -0.17 27.48 -35.60
N PHE A 68 -0.41 26.18 -35.85
CA PHE A 68 -1.55 25.48 -35.29
C PHE A 68 -1.52 25.50 -33.75
N ARG A 69 -0.36 25.24 -33.14
CA ARG A 69 -0.20 25.28 -31.68
C ARG A 69 -0.34 26.68 -31.09
N ASP A 70 0.20 27.72 -31.75
CA ASP A 70 -0.04 29.11 -31.35
C ASP A 70 -1.54 29.47 -31.40
N LEU A 71 -2.28 28.94 -32.37
CA LEU A 71 -3.74 29.11 -32.41
C LEU A 71 -4.44 28.42 -31.25
N LEU A 72 -4.11 27.15 -30.95
CA LEU A 72 -4.70 26.44 -29.82
C LEU A 72 -4.39 27.14 -28.48
N LEU A 73 -3.17 27.64 -28.31
CA LEU A 73 -2.76 28.38 -27.11
C LEU A 73 -3.62 29.64 -26.89
N ARG A 74 -4.02 30.31 -27.97
CA ARG A 74 -4.85 31.53 -27.92
C ARG A 74 -6.36 31.24 -27.86
N LYS A 75 -6.79 30.02 -28.20
CA LYS A 75 -8.19 29.62 -28.37
C LYS A 75 -8.49 28.38 -27.51
N PRO A 76 -8.69 28.54 -26.19
CA PRO A 76 -8.78 27.41 -25.26
C PRO A 76 -9.94 26.46 -25.57
N GLN A 77 -11.08 26.95 -26.08
CA GLN A 77 -12.21 26.11 -26.48
C GLN A 77 -11.79 25.11 -27.58
N ALA A 78 -11.03 25.57 -28.57
CA ALA A 78 -10.51 24.72 -29.64
C ALA A 78 -9.47 23.71 -29.11
N ALA A 79 -8.63 24.14 -28.17
CA ALA A 79 -7.64 23.28 -27.54
C ALA A 79 -8.31 22.13 -26.76
N GLU A 80 -9.37 22.40 -25.99
CA GLU A 80 -10.08 21.35 -25.25
C GLU A 80 -10.74 20.32 -26.17
N GLU A 81 -11.40 20.75 -27.25
CA GLU A 81 -11.99 19.83 -28.23
C GLU A 81 -10.92 18.95 -28.90
N TYR A 82 -9.77 19.53 -29.25
CA TYR A 82 -8.66 18.77 -29.83
C TYR A 82 -8.08 17.75 -28.83
N ILE A 83 -7.86 18.17 -27.59
CA ILE A 83 -7.38 17.29 -26.52
C ILE A 83 -8.36 16.14 -26.27
N ALA A 84 -9.65 16.43 -26.25
CA ALA A 84 -10.70 15.41 -26.10
C ALA A 84 -10.66 14.41 -27.27
N TYR A 85 -10.54 14.90 -28.50
CA TYR A 85 -10.39 14.07 -29.69
C TYR A 85 -9.16 13.15 -29.62
N LEU A 86 -7.99 13.68 -29.24
CA LEU A 86 -6.76 12.88 -29.11
C LEU A 86 -6.87 11.81 -28.03
N LYS A 87 -7.55 12.12 -26.91
CA LYS A 87 -7.84 11.13 -25.86
C LYS A 87 -8.74 10.00 -26.36
N ILE A 88 -9.79 10.32 -27.13
CA ILE A 88 -10.76 9.35 -27.69
C ILE A 88 -10.07 8.44 -28.72
N THR A 89 -9.28 9.03 -29.62
CA THR A 89 -8.57 8.32 -30.67
C THR A 89 -7.30 7.61 -30.17
N ARG A 90 -6.89 7.89 -28.93
CA ARG A 90 -5.71 7.31 -28.26
C ARG A 90 -4.39 7.69 -28.93
N ASP A 91 -4.35 8.84 -29.60
CA ASP A 91 -3.11 9.42 -30.13
C ASP A 91 -2.36 10.15 -29.00
N TYR A 92 -1.72 9.35 -28.14
CA TYR A 92 -1.05 9.83 -26.94
C TYR A 92 0.23 10.63 -27.22
N ASP A 93 0.87 10.39 -28.37
CA ASP A 93 2.09 11.10 -28.76
C ASP A 93 1.76 12.55 -29.16
N GLU A 94 0.75 12.75 -30.01
CA GLU A 94 0.30 14.11 -30.35
C GLU A 94 -0.37 14.78 -29.14
N LEU A 95 -1.09 14.03 -28.29
CA LEU A 95 -1.68 14.55 -27.05
C LEU A 95 -0.61 15.12 -26.12
N THR A 96 0.45 14.36 -25.86
CA THR A 96 1.56 14.78 -25.00
C THR A 96 2.21 16.04 -25.55
N THR A 97 2.50 16.05 -26.86
CA THR A 97 3.15 17.18 -27.50
C THR A 97 2.26 18.43 -27.50
N THR A 98 0.95 18.26 -27.70
CA THR A 98 -0.04 19.33 -27.60
C THR A 98 -0.11 19.90 -26.20
N LEU A 99 -0.18 19.05 -25.16
CA LEU A 99 -0.25 19.49 -23.76
C LEU A 99 1.00 20.29 -23.35
N PHE A 100 2.20 19.86 -23.75
CA PHE A 100 3.43 20.64 -23.53
C PHE A 100 3.38 22.00 -24.22
N ALA A 101 2.94 22.05 -25.49
CA ALA A 101 2.85 23.30 -26.24
C ALA A 101 1.85 24.30 -25.61
N LEU A 102 0.86 23.79 -24.87
CA LEU A 102 -0.13 24.58 -24.13
C LEU A 102 0.31 24.92 -22.70
N GLY A 103 1.52 24.53 -22.28
CA GLY A 103 2.01 24.72 -20.91
C GLY A 103 1.32 23.83 -19.86
N ARG A 104 0.56 22.80 -20.29
CA ARG A 104 -0.14 21.84 -19.42
C ARG A 104 0.79 20.69 -19.04
N ASN A 105 1.94 21.04 -18.43
CA ASN A 105 3.04 20.10 -18.18
C ASN A 105 2.62 18.93 -17.27
N ALA A 106 1.80 19.19 -16.24
CA ALA A 106 1.28 18.15 -15.35
C ALA A 106 0.46 17.09 -16.10
N ASP A 107 -0.42 17.51 -17.01
CA ASP A 107 -1.22 16.60 -17.81
C ASP A 107 -0.36 15.79 -18.79
N ALA A 108 0.60 16.46 -19.44
CA ALA A 108 1.56 15.80 -20.34
C ALA A 108 2.38 14.73 -19.61
N ALA A 109 2.90 15.07 -18.41
CA ALA A 109 3.64 14.14 -17.56
C ALA A 109 2.82 12.90 -17.20
N MET A 110 1.54 13.08 -16.89
CA MET A 110 0.65 11.96 -16.57
C MET A 110 0.33 11.07 -17.77
N VAL A 111 0.25 11.63 -18.98
CA VAL A 111 0.11 10.83 -20.21
C VAL A 111 1.37 9.99 -20.45
N GLU A 112 2.57 10.60 -20.36
CA GLU A 112 3.84 9.87 -20.46
C GLU A 112 3.98 8.78 -19.40
N PHE A 113 3.62 9.09 -18.16
CA PHE A 113 3.64 8.14 -17.05
C PHE A 113 2.69 6.95 -17.31
N SER A 114 1.46 7.23 -17.77
CA SER A 114 0.50 6.19 -18.16
C SER A 114 1.04 5.31 -19.28
N ALA A 115 1.70 5.89 -20.28
CA ALA A 115 2.34 5.13 -21.35
C ALA A 115 3.48 4.24 -20.82
N ALA A 116 4.33 4.78 -19.95
CA ALA A 116 5.43 4.04 -19.33
C ALA A 116 4.92 2.81 -18.53
N LEU A 117 3.79 2.95 -17.82
CA LEU A 117 3.21 1.85 -17.04
C LEU A 117 2.69 0.68 -17.89
N ARG A 118 2.38 0.90 -19.18
CA ARG A 118 1.86 -0.15 -20.08
C ARG A 118 2.92 -1.13 -20.57
N HIS A 119 4.20 -0.80 -20.42
CA HIS A 119 5.29 -1.73 -20.75
C HIS A 119 5.17 -3.01 -19.92
N GLN A 120 5.22 -4.17 -20.59
CA GLN A 120 5.12 -5.48 -19.93
C GLN A 120 6.47 -5.95 -19.38
N VAL A 121 7.56 -5.61 -20.06
CA VAL A 121 8.92 -5.94 -19.63
C VAL A 121 9.36 -4.93 -18.57
N ALA A 122 9.78 -5.45 -17.41
CA ALA A 122 10.14 -4.63 -16.25
C ALA A 122 11.26 -3.63 -16.53
N ASP A 123 12.35 -4.06 -17.18
CA ASP A 123 13.46 -3.19 -17.54
C ASP A 123 13.03 -2.09 -18.51
N GLN A 124 12.21 -2.42 -19.52
CA GLN A 124 11.69 -1.41 -20.45
C GLN A 124 10.79 -0.40 -19.73
N LYS A 125 9.96 -0.86 -18.79
CA LYS A 125 9.16 0.02 -17.93
C LYS A 125 10.03 0.96 -17.11
N VAL A 126 11.10 0.45 -16.48
CA VAL A 126 12.05 1.28 -15.72
C VAL A 126 12.69 2.33 -16.63
N GLN A 127 13.14 1.97 -17.83
CA GLN A 127 13.72 2.93 -18.77
C GLN A 127 12.70 3.99 -19.23
N ALA A 128 11.46 3.57 -19.50
CA ALA A 128 10.38 4.49 -19.87
C ALA A 128 10.03 5.46 -18.73
N LEU A 129 9.98 4.97 -17.47
CA LEU A 129 9.76 5.81 -16.29
C LEU A 129 10.92 6.80 -16.08
N LYS A 130 12.17 6.37 -16.23
CA LYS A 130 13.34 7.26 -16.19
C LYS A 130 13.32 8.32 -17.28
N LYS A 131 12.85 7.97 -18.48
CA LYS A 131 12.61 8.95 -19.54
C LYS A 131 11.54 9.95 -19.10
N CYS A 132 10.38 9.47 -18.63
CA CYS A 132 9.26 10.28 -18.17
C CYS A 132 9.66 11.28 -17.07
N VAL A 133 10.53 10.90 -16.13
CA VAL A 133 11.07 11.83 -15.12
C VAL A 133 11.91 12.95 -15.74
N ARG A 134 12.67 12.65 -16.79
CA ARG A 134 13.54 13.63 -17.49
C ARG A 134 12.78 14.49 -18.50
N SER A 135 11.64 14.03 -19.01
CA SER A 135 10.76 14.77 -19.92
C SER A 135 9.52 15.29 -19.19
N GLY A 136 8.47 14.47 -19.04
CA GLY A 136 7.22 14.80 -18.37
C GLY A 136 7.36 15.59 -17.07
N PHE A 137 8.20 15.09 -16.15
CA PHE A 137 8.37 15.71 -14.83
C PHE A 137 9.57 16.65 -14.73
N SER A 138 10.06 17.21 -15.86
CA SER A 138 11.15 18.18 -15.84
C SER A 138 10.74 19.56 -15.32
N ASP A 139 9.44 19.83 -15.21
CA ASP A 139 8.91 21.09 -14.68
C ASP A 139 9.27 21.25 -13.19
N PRO A 140 9.90 22.36 -12.77
CA PRO A 140 10.20 22.63 -11.36
C PRO A 140 8.99 22.59 -10.42
N LEU A 141 7.77 22.80 -10.93
CA LEU A 141 6.54 22.70 -10.15
C LEU A 141 6.13 21.25 -9.84
N LEU A 142 6.68 20.27 -10.56
CA LEU A 142 6.36 18.84 -10.43
C LEU A 142 7.43 18.05 -9.67
N VAL A 143 8.33 18.72 -8.96
CA VAL A 143 9.39 18.08 -8.16
C VAL A 143 8.85 17.04 -7.16
N PRO A 144 7.75 17.27 -6.42
CA PRO A 144 7.18 16.27 -5.52
C PRO A 144 6.75 15.00 -6.26
N GLU A 145 6.05 15.14 -7.39
CA GLU A 145 5.59 14.03 -8.22
C GLU A 145 6.76 13.29 -8.86
N ALA A 146 7.77 14.02 -9.35
CA ALA A 146 9.01 13.46 -9.87
C ALA A 146 9.70 12.56 -8.83
N SER A 147 9.73 13.01 -7.56
CA SER A 147 10.29 12.23 -6.45
C SER A 147 9.51 10.94 -6.23
N ILE A 148 8.17 10.96 -6.28
CA ILE A 148 7.33 9.76 -6.13
C ILE A 148 7.61 8.76 -7.26
N VAL A 149 7.74 9.23 -8.50
CA VAL A 149 8.11 8.37 -9.64
C VAL A 149 9.52 7.82 -9.47
N GLY A 150 10.46 8.62 -8.96
CA GLY A 150 11.82 8.21 -8.63
C GLY A 150 11.88 7.10 -7.57
N ASP A 151 11.07 7.21 -6.51
CA ASP A 151 10.94 6.18 -5.49
C ASP A 151 10.36 4.87 -6.08
N TYR A 152 9.38 4.98 -7.00
CA TYR A 152 8.83 3.82 -7.69
C TYR A 152 9.85 3.15 -8.63
N ILE A 153 10.65 3.93 -9.37
CA ILE A 153 11.76 3.41 -10.18
C ILE A 153 12.74 2.63 -9.29
N THR A 154 13.15 3.22 -8.17
CA THR A 154 14.08 2.60 -7.21
C THR A 154 13.52 1.29 -6.66
N LEU A 155 12.21 1.22 -6.41
CA LEU A 155 11.55 -0.02 -5.97
C LEU A 155 11.58 -1.10 -7.05
N LEU A 156 11.26 -0.76 -8.31
CA LEU A 156 11.33 -1.72 -9.42
C LEU A 156 12.75 -2.25 -9.61
N GLU A 157 13.75 -1.36 -9.58
CA GLU A 157 15.17 -1.74 -9.68
C GLU A 157 15.63 -2.62 -8.53
N ARG A 158 14.99 -2.52 -7.35
CA ARG A 158 15.20 -3.45 -6.24
C ARG A 158 14.54 -4.80 -6.50
N GLN A 159 13.30 -4.81 -6.97
CA GLN A 159 12.49 -6.01 -7.13
C GLN A 159 12.96 -6.91 -8.28
N ILE A 160 13.41 -6.34 -9.39
CA ILE A 160 13.83 -7.09 -10.59
C ILE A 160 14.91 -8.13 -10.26
N PRO A 161 16.08 -7.78 -9.70
CA PRO A 161 17.13 -8.76 -9.40
C PRO A 161 16.71 -9.78 -8.34
N ILE A 162 15.91 -9.38 -7.33
CA ILE A 162 15.38 -10.30 -6.31
C ILE A 162 14.47 -11.34 -6.97
N ASN A 163 13.52 -10.89 -7.80
CA ASN A 163 12.59 -11.78 -8.50
C ASN A 163 13.33 -12.76 -9.41
N LEU A 164 14.31 -12.27 -10.18
CA LEU A 164 15.12 -13.11 -11.08
C LEU A 164 15.92 -14.17 -10.31
N ALA A 165 16.57 -13.78 -9.21
CA ALA A 165 17.31 -14.72 -8.36
C ALA A 165 16.37 -15.77 -7.76
N ASP A 166 15.20 -15.36 -7.30
CA ASP A 166 14.23 -16.25 -6.68
C ASP A 166 13.54 -17.19 -7.66
N ASP A 167 13.34 -16.79 -8.93
CA ASP A 167 12.76 -17.66 -9.97
C ASP A 167 13.68 -18.83 -10.31
N GLN A 168 14.99 -18.69 -10.06
CA GLN A 168 16.00 -19.73 -10.25
C GLN A 168 16.35 -20.45 -8.94
N SER A 169 15.84 -19.96 -7.81
CA SER A 169 16.18 -20.45 -6.48
C SER A 169 15.45 -21.74 -6.13
N ARG A 170 16.13 -22.58 -5.34
CA ARG A 170 15.57 -23.78 -4.71
C ARG A 170 15.31 -23.58 -3.21
N ASN A 171 15.05 -22.34 -2.79
CA ASN A 171 14.77 -22.03 -1.39
C ASN A 171 13.60 -22.91 -0.89
N PRO A 172 13.80 -23.73 0.18
CA PRO A 172 12.76 -24.57 0.75
C PRO A 172 11.51 -23.79 1.19
N ALA A 173 11.65 -22.50 1.50
CA ALA A 173 10.51 -21.65 1.81
C ALA A 173 9.52 -21.57 0.64
N PHE A 174 9.97 -21.68 -0.62
CA PHE A 174 9.09 -21.70 -1.80
C PHE A 174 8.30 -23.00 -1.96
N THR A 175 8.73 -24.11 -1.37
CA THR A 175 7.92 -25.34 -1.37
C THR A 175 6.79 -25.24 -0.35
N THR A 176 7.07 -24.66 0.81
CA THR A 176 6.08 -24.48 1.88
C THR A 176 5.13 -23.32 1.58
N PHE A 177 5.64 -22.26 0.96
CA PHE A 177 4.90 -21.07 0.57
C PHE A 177 5.20 -20.74 -0.90
N PRO A 178 4.46 -21.32 -1.86
CA PRO A 178 4.68 -21.09 -3.28
C PRO A 178 4.52 -19.62 -3.69
N LYS A 179 5.38 -19.18 -4.60
CA LYS A 179 5.24 -17.88 -5.26
C LYS A 179 4.10 -17.94 -6.27
N ASN A 180 2.99 -17.30 -5.96
CA ASN A 180 1.80 -17.28 -6.84
C ASN A 180 1.80 -16.13 -7.85
N ALA A 181 2.76 -15.21 -7.75
CA ALA A 181 2.89 -14.06 -8.64
C ALA A 181 4.30 -13.45 -8.56
N SER A 182 4.65 -12.65 -9.57
CA SER A 182 5.88 -11.87 -9.56
C SER A 182 5.90 -10.85 -8.41
N LEU A 183 7.10 -10.64 -7.86
CA LEU A 183 7.40 -9.58 -6.90
C LEU A 183 7.42 -8.20 -7.58
N VAL A 184 7.74 -8.15 -8.87
CA VAL A 184 7.92 -6.89 -9.60
C VAL A 184 6.59 -6.14 -9.72
N GLY A 185 6.60 -4.86 -9.38
CA GLY A 185 5.42 -3.99 -9.38
C GLY A 185 4.56 -4.08 -8.12
N ARG A 186 4.94 -4.88 -7.12
CA ARG A 186 4.27 -4.90 -5.82
C ARG A 186 4.61 -3.64 -5.03
N SER A 187 3.78 -3.29 -4.04
CA SER A 187 4.03 -2.15 -3.16
C SER A 187 5.27 -2.39 -2.29
N VAL A 188 5.84 -1.31 -1.72
CA VAL A 188 6.95 -1.38 -0.76
C VAL A 188 6.63 -2.33 0.40
N ILE A 189 5.43 -2.23 0.97
CA ILE A 189 4.99 -3.08 2.09
C ILE A 189 4.87 -4.56 1.69
N ALA A 190 4.31 -4.84 0.52
CA ALA A 190 4.25 -6.21 0.00
C ALA A 190 5.65 -6.78 -0.27
N THR A 191 6.57 -5.94 -0.76
CA THR A 191 7.98 -6.31 -0.98
C THR A 191 8.68 -6.61 0.35
N TYR A 192 8.48 -5.77 1.35
CA TYR A 192 9.04 -5.99 2.68
C TYR A 192 8.49 -7.26 3.33
N TYR A 193 7.18 -7.50 3.23
CA TYR A 193 6.58 -8.76 3.69
C TYR A 193 7.19 -9.98 2.98
N TYR A 194 7.34 -9.90 1.65
CA TYR A 194 7.98 -10.95 0.86
C TYR A 194 9.41 -11.23 1.34
N CYS A 195 10.21 -10.19 1.53
CA CYS A 195 11.56 -10.29 2.08
C CYS A 195 11.57 -10.91 3.49
N CYS A 196 10.62 -10.56 4.36
CA CYS A 196 10.50 -11.21 5.67
C CYS A 196 10.07 -12.68 5.58
N LEU A 197 9.35 -13.07 4.53
CA LEU A 197 8.86 -14.43 4.36
C LEU A 197 9.95 -15.36 3.81
N TYR A 198 10.78 -14.88 2.89
CA TYR A 198 11.71 -15.73 2.14
C TYR A 198 13.19 -15.47 2.42
N HIS A 199 13.54 -14.27 2.88
CA HIS A 199 14.91 -13.73 2.94
C HIS A 199 15.27 -13.17 4.32
N TYR A 200 14.57 -13.61 5.37
CA TYR A 200 14.73 -13.05 6.71
C TYR A 200 16.13 -13.27 7.30
N ASP A 201 16.76 -14.40 6.97
CA ASP A 201 18.07 -14.80 7.47
C ASP A 201 19.22 -14.42 6.52
N ASP A 202 18.92 -13.75 5.42
CA ASP A 202 19.93 -13.30 4.48
C ASP A 202 20.90 -12.32 5.16
N PRO A 203 22.17 -12.25 4.71
CA PRO A 203 23.11 -11.26 5.22
C PRO A 203 22.56 -9.82 5.10
N VAL A 204 22.88 -8.95 6.04
CA VAL A 204 22.35 -7.55 6.08
C VAL A 204 22.65 -6.75 4.81
N HIS A 205 23.73 -7.08 4.10
CA HIS A 205 24.12 -6.46 2.84
C HIS A 205 23.38 -7.04 1.61
N ALA A 206 22.65 -8.13 1.76
CA ALA A 206 21.87 -8.72 0.68
C ALA A 206 20.72 -7.80 0.28
N LEU A 207 20.45 -7.72 -1.03
CA LEU A 207 19.44 -6.83 -1.58
C LEU A 207 18.03 -7.13 -1.04
N ALA A 208 17.74 -8.40 -0.74
CA ALA A 208 16.45 -8.87 -0.26
C ALA A 208 16.34 -8.90 1.27
N ASN A 209 17.39 -8.54 2.02
CA ASN A 209 17.31 -8.55 3.48
C ASN A 209 16.26 -7.52 3.97
N PRO A 210 15.34 -7.89 4.87
CA PRO A 210 14.29 -6.99 5.35
C PRO A 210 14.82 -5.67 5.92
N SER A 211 15.93 -5.69 6.66
CA SER A 211 16.48 -4.47 7.26
C SER A 211 16.98 -3.50 6.19
N ASN A 212 17.60 -4.02 5.12
CA ASN A 212 18.01 -3.23 3.96
C ASN A 212 16.80 -2.58 3.27
N ILE A 213 15.72 -3.34 3.07
CA ILE A 213 14.47 -2.84 2.46
C ILE A 213 13.82 -1.77 3.35
N ARG A 214 13.71 -2.02 4.65
CA ARG A 214 13.12 -1.07 5.60
C ARG A 214 13.82 0.28 5.55
N ASP A 215 15.15 0.26 5.59
CA ASP A 215 15.96 1.46 5.66
C ASP A 215 15.96 2.20 4.30
N SER A 216 16.02 1.47 3.18
CA SER A 216 16.00 2.04 1.82
C SER A 216 14.68 2.73 1.46
N PHE A 217 13.55 2.19 1.92
CA PHE A 217 12.21 2.69 1.57
C PHE A 217 11.47 3.34 2.75
N ARG A 218 12.20 3.70 3.81
CA ARG A 218 11.70 4.47 4.97
C ARG A 218 10.45 3.85 5.61
N ILE A 219 10.39 2.52 5.68
CA ILE A 219 9.25 1.81 6.29
C ILE A 219 9.24 2.11 7.78
N THR A 220 8.07 2.52 8.30
CA THR A 220 7.94 2.90 9.71
C THR A 220 8.13 1.69 10.63
N GLU A 221 8.50 1.93 11.89
CA GLU A 221 8.63 0.85 12.88
C GLU A 221 7.33 0.03 13.01
N LYS A 222 6.18 0.71 13.01
CA LYS A 222 4.87 0.07 13.10
C LYS A 222 4.63 -0.88 11.93
N GLU A 223 4.86 -0.43 10.70
CA GLU A 223 4.72 -1.25 9.50
C GLU A 223 5.72 -2.40 9.46
N ALA A 224 6.97 -2.13 9.84
CA ALA A 224 8.02 -3.13 9.87
C ALA A 224 7.70 -4.25 10.87
N VAL A 225 7.31 -3.91 12.11
CA VAL A 225 6.94 -4.92 13.12
C VAL A 225 5.71 -5.70 12.67
N TRP A 226 4.67 -5.04 12.16
CA TRP A 226 3.45 -5.70 11.69
C TRP A 226 3.74 -6.75 10.62
N ASN A 227 4.48 -6.36 9.57
CA ASN A 227 4.76 -7.24 8.45
C ASN A 227 5.76 -8.35 8.80
N SER A 228 6.77 -8.05 9.62
CA SER A 228 7.73 -9.05 10.07
C SER A 228 7.05 -10.12 10.92
N VAL A 229 6.24 -9.73 11.91
CA VAL A 229 5.49 -10.68 12.74
C VAL A 229 4.52 -11.48 11.88
N SER A 230 3.82 -10.85 10.92
CA SER A 230 2.90 -11.55 10.02
C SER A 230 3.59 -12.61 9.17
N ALA A 231 4.78 -12.32 8.63
CA ALA A 231 5.55 -13.26 7.83
C ALA A 231 6.17 -14.38 8.67
N LEU A 232 6.72 -14.05 9.84
CA LEU A 232 7.38 -15.01 10.74
C LEU A 232 6.36 -15.93 11.43
N ALA A 233 5.21 -15.41 11.86
CA ALA A 233 4.13 -16.22 12.43
C ALA A 233 3.58 -17.21 11.39
N ARG A 234 3.47 -16.80 10.12
CA ARG A 234 3.09 -17.70 9.02
C ARG A 234 4.05 -18.86 8.85
N GLN A 235 5.34 -18.65 9.12
CA GLN A 235 6.37 -19.70 9.15
C GLN A 235 6.50 -20.40 10.51
N SER A 236 5.65 -20.03 11.49
CA SER A 236 5.72 -20.52 12.87
C SER A 236 7.09 -20.30 13.54
N ARG A 237 7.80 -19.25 13.14
CA ARG A 237 9.10 -18.84 13.66
C ARG A 237 8.98 -18.02 14.95
N TRP A 238 8.43 -18.64 15.99
CA TRP A 238 8.10 -17.99 17.26
C TRP A 238 9.27 -17.30 17.97
N PRO A 239 10.50 -17.85 18.00
CA PRO A 239 11.65 -17.15 18.60
C PRO A 239 11.97 -15.83 17.89
N ASP A 240 11.79 -15.77 16.57
CA ASP A 240 12.04 -14.57 15.78
C ASP A 240 10.89 -13.56 15.94
N VAL A 241 9.65 -14.01 16.04
CA VAL A 241 8.49 -13.17 16.41
C VAL A 241 8.75 -12.48 17.76
N GLU A 242 9.19 -13.23 18.77
CA GLU A 242 9.51 -12.67 20.08
C GLU A 242 10.64 -11.64 19.98
N ARG A 243 11.71 -11.93 19.22
CA ARG A 243 12.82 -11.01 18.99
C ARG A 243 12.38 -9.70 18.33
N VAL A 244 11.45 -9.77 17.38
CA VAL A 244 10.90 -8.58 16.71
C VAL A 244 10.11 -7.69 17.69
N LEU A 245 9.43 -8.29 18.67
CA LEU A 245 8.68 -7.59 19.71
C LEU A 245 9.57 -7.08 20.86
N GLN A 246 10.86 -7.42 20.88
CA GLN A 246 11.76 -6.89 21.90
C GLN A 246 12.12 -5.41 21.61
N PRO A 247 12.18 -4.55 22.65
CA PRO A 247 12.58 -3.16 22.48
C PRO A 247 14.01 -3.08 21.95
N LYS A 248 14.23 -2.30 20.88
CA LYS A 248 15.54 -2.16 20.24
C LYS A 248 16.40 -1.00 20.77
N THR A 249 15.87 -0.16 21.67
CA THR A 249 16.56 1.04 22.16
C THR A 249 17.28 0.83 23.50
N LEU A 250 18.45 1.47 23.66
CA LEU A 250 19.31 1.41 24.85
C LEU A 250 18.60 1.77 26.16
N LEU A 251 17.67 2.74 26.13
CA LEU A 251 16.85 3.12 27.29
C LEU A 251 15.87 2.01 27.69
N GLY A 252 15.28 1.33 26.70
CA GLY A 252 14.44 0.14 26.92
C GLY A 252 15.23 -1.06 27.44
N ALA A 253 16.48 -1.22 26.98
CA ALA A 253 17.38 -2.26 27.47
C ALA A 253 17.81 -2.05 28.94
N LEU A 254 18.01 -0.79 29.37
CA LEU A 254 18.33 -0.47 30.77
C LEU A 254 17.14 -0.68 31.71
N GLN A 255 15.92 -0.38 31.26
CA GLN A 255 14.72 -0.62 32.06
C GLN A 255 14.38 -2.12 32.20
N ASN A 256 14.83 -2.95 31.25
CA ASN A 256 14.71 -4.41 31.30
C ASN A 256 15.67 -5.07 32.32
N ARG A 257 16.79 -4.45 32.67
CA ARG A 257 17.74 -5.01 33.66
C ARG A 257 17.27 -4.90 35.12
N ALA A 258 16.34 -3.99 35.40
CA ALA A 258 15.78 -3.81 36.75
C ALA A 258 14.62 -4.80 37.06
N ALA A 259 14.08 -5.50 36.06
CA ALA A 259 13.03 -6.49 36.23
C ALA A 259 13.60 -7.89 35.96
N LEU A 260 13.95 -8.62 37.03
CA LEU A 260 14.58 -9.94 36.97
C LEU A 260 13.68 -11.07 36.40
N ASN A 261 12.57 -10.73 35.72
CA ASN A 261 11.57 -11.69 35.23
C ASN A 261 10.98 -11.22 33.88
N SER A 262 11.51 -11.75 32.77
CA SER A 262 11.05 -11.62 31.37
C SER A 262 11.33 -10.28 30.65
N PRO A 263 11.86 -10.29 29.40
CA PRO A 263 12.04 -9.08 28.60
C PRO A 263 10.68 -8.42 28.33
N LYS A 264 10.56 -7.10 28.57
CA LYS A 264 9.32 -6.36 28.35
C LYS A 264 9.06 -6.26 26.84
N LEU A 265 8.17 -7.10 26.33
CA LEU A 265 7.74 -7.07 24.93
C LEU A 265 6.99 -5.76 24.64
N SER A 266 7.19 -5.22 23.44
CA SER A 266 6.57 -4.00 22.94
C SER A 266 5.91 -4.26 21.59
N CYS A 267 4.72 -3.71 21.41
CA CYS A 267 3.96 -3.80 20.17
C CYS A 267 3.54 -2.39 19.74
N PRO A 268 4.00 -1.87 18.57
CA PRO A 268 3.68 -0.52 18.10
C PRO A 268 2.27 -0.40 17.51
N PHE A 269 1.45 -1.43 17.63
CA PHE A 269 0.06 -1.48 17.18
C PHE A 269 -0.82 -2.28 18.16
N SER A 270 -2.12 -2.35 17.88
CA SER A 270 -3.11 -3.02 18.72
C SER A 270 -2.72 -4.47 19.08
N TRP A 271 -2.76 -4.79 20.37
CA TRP A 271 -2.58 -6.14 20.87
C TRP A 271 -3.60 -7.12 20.30
N GLN A 272 -4.85 -6.69 20.07
CA GLN A 272 -5.86 -7.56 19.47
C GLN A 272 -5.47 -8.01 18.06
N ASN A 273 -4.89 -7.11 17.27
CA ASN A 273 -4.39 -7.42 15.96
C ASN A 273 -3.17 -8.33 16.02
N LEU A 274 -2.26 -8.11 16.98
CA LEU A 274 -1.13 -9.00 17.20
C LEU A 274 -1.61 -10.43 17.46
N PHE A 275 -2.50 -10.63 18.42
CA PHE A 275 -3.04 -11.97 18.71
C PHE A 275 -3.76 -12.59 17.51
N HIS A 276 -4.48 -11.79 16.72
CA HIS A 276 -5.12 -12.26 15.49
C HIS A 276 -4.09 -12.79 14.49
N ILE A 277 -2.99 -12.06 14.28
CA ILE A 277 -1.89 -12.49 13.41
C ILE A 277 -1.25 -13.78 13.92
N LEU A 278 -0.98 -13.87 15.22
CA LEU A 278 -0.31 -15.05 15.80
C LEU A 278 -1.16 -16.32 15.64
N HIS A 279 -2.48 -16.21 15.83
CA HIS A 279 -3.41 -17.36 15.82
C HIS A 279 -4.08 -17.60 14.46
N SER A 280 -3.81 -16.78 13.43
CA SER A 280 -4.29 -17.02 12.06
C SER A 280 -3.40 -17.95 11.25
N SER A 281 -2.20 -18.24 11.74
CA SER A 281 -1.27 -19.20 11.13
C SER A 281 -1.65 -20.66 11.45
N SER A 282 -1.20 -21.60 10.61
CA SER A 282 -1.55 -23.02 10.72
C SER A 282 -1.09 -23.68 12.02
N THR A 283 -0.06 -23.15 12.66
CA THR A 283 0.40 -23.59 13.98
C THR A 283 0.22 -22.44 14.95
N PRO A 284 -0.42 -22.61 16.10
CA PRO A 284 -0.54 -21.54 17.08
C PRO A 284 0.81 -21.27 17.78
N PRO A 285 1.00 -20.06 18.36
CA PRO A 285 2.17 -19.77 19.18
C PRO A 285 2.24 -20.71 20.40
N PRO A 286 3.45 -21.07 20.85
CA PRO A 286 3.67 -21.76 22.10
C PRO A 286 2.99 -21.03 23.26
N LYS A 287 2.35 -21.80 24.15
CA LYS A 287 1.57 -21.24 25.25
C LYS A 287 2.40 -20.30 26.13
N ASP A 288 3.67 -20.61 26.34
CA ASP A 288 4.61 -19.78 27.12
C ASP A 288 4.86 -18.41 26.48
N LEU A 289 5.01 -18.36 25.15
CA LEU A 289 5.15 -17.10 24.41
C LEU A 289 3.86 -16.28 24.50
N SER A 290 2.69 -16.91 24.29
CA SER A 290 1.38 -16.25 24.44
C SER A 290 1.22 -15.65 25.83
N CYS A 291 1.68 -16.32 26.88
CA CYS A 291 1.69 -15.78 28.24
C CYS A 291 2.61 -14.58 28.42
N ARG A 292 3.83 -14.61 27.86
CA ARG A 292 4.73 -13.44 27.91
C ARG A 292 4.12 -12.24 27.19
N ILE A 293 3.49 -12.46 26.03
CA ILE A 293 2.81 -11.41 25.28
C ILE A 293 1.58 -10.89 26.05
N LEU A 294 0.76 -11.75 26.65
CA LEU A 294 -0.36 -11.33 27.50
C LEU A 294 0.11 -10.45 28.67
N ARG A 295 1.21 -10.83 29.35
CA ARG A 295 1.78 -10.04 30.44
C ARG A 295 2.24 -8.65 30.01
N ALA A 296 2.64 -8.48 28.74
CA ALA A 296 3.00 -7.18 28.20
C ALA A 296 1.79 -6.26 27.91
N VAL A 297 0.57 -6.80 27.87
CA VAL A 297 -0.66 -6.01 27.69
C VAL A 297 -0.98 -5.28 29.00
N ASN A 298 -0.77 -3.97 29.06
CA ASN A 298 -0.95 -3.19 30.30
C ASN A 298 -2.41 -3.16 30.81
N ASP A 299 -3.39 -3.15 29.90
CA ASP A 299 -4.82 -3.13 30.22
C ASP A 299 -5.29 -4.52 30.66
N ALA A 300 -5.75 -4.64 31.91
CA ALA A 300 -6.21 -5.89 32.50
C ALA A 300 -7.49 -6.44 31.85
N ASP A 301 -8.42 -5.58 31.42
CA ASP A 301 -9.66 -5.99 30.73
C ASP A 301 -9.34 -6.54 29.35
N MET A 302 -8.45 -5.85 28.63
CA MET A 302 -7.97 -6.31 27.33
C MET A 302 -7.23 -7.64 27.46
N ARG A 303 -6.34 -7.74 28.46
CA ARG A 303 -5.55 -8.95 28.72
C ARG A 303 -6.45 -10.15 28.98
N LEU A 304 -7.48 -9.99 29.82
CA LEU A 304 -8.45 -11.06 30.11
C LEU A 304 -9.24 -11.46 28.85
N LYS A 305 -9.76 -10.48 28.09
CA LYS A 305 -10.51 -10.73 26.84
C LYS A 305 -9.67 -11.50 25.81
N LEU A 306 -8.39 -11.15 25.67
CA LEU A 306 -7.48 -11.83 24.74
C LEU A 306 -7.16 -13.25 25.22
N ALA A 307 -6.93 -13.43 26.52
CA ALA A 307 -6.67 -14.73 27.12
C ALA A 307 -7.84 -15.70 26.92
N GLU A 308 -9.07 -15.22 27.09
CA GLU A 308 -10.29 -15.98 26.85
C GLU A 308 -10.51 -16.25 25.35
N LYS A 309 -10.40 -15.23 24.49
CA LYS A 309 -10.70 -15.34 23.06
C LYS A 309 -9.81 -16.34 22.32
N TYR A 310 -8.51 -16.28 22.59
CA TYR A 310 -7.52 -17.11 21.89
C TYR A 310 -7.19 -18.40 22.63
N ASP A 311 -8.02 -18.72 23.61
CA ASP A 311 -7.86 -19.89 24.43
C ASP A 311 -6.43 -20.09 24.96
N VAL A 312 -5.83 -19.00 25.42
CA VAL A 312 -4.53 -19.07 26.09
C VAL A 312 -4.69 -19.76 27.46
N CYS A 313 -5.94 -20.01 27.90
CA CYS A 313 -6.32 -20.46 29.24
C CYS A 313 -7.06 -21.81 29.35
N GLU A 314 -7.57 -22.45 28.29
CA GLU A 314 -8.46 -23.60 28.44
C GLU A 314 -7.74 -24.97 28.45
N ARG A 315 -8.27 -25.74 29.40
CA ARG A 315 -8.35 -27.19 29.66
C ARG A 315 -7.21 -28.08 29.17
N MET A 316 -6.48 -28.60 30.15
CA MET A 316 -6.04 -29.99 30.09
C MET A 316 -7.26 -30.90 29.84
N ARG A 317 -7.45 -31.37 28.60
CA ARG A 317 -8.05 -32.69 28.38
C ARG A 317 -7.06 -33.68 28.98
N TRP A 318 -7.43 -34.25 30.12
CA TRP A 318 -6.68 -35.30 30.78
C TRP A 318 -6.65 -36.53 29.86
N TYR A 319 -5.55 -36.71 29.13
CA TYR A 319 -5.03 -38.05 28.91
C TYR A 319 -4.02 -38.28 30.03
N ALA A 320 -4.36 -39.17 30.96
CA ALA A 320 -3.49 -39.54 32.06
C ALA A 320 -2.21 -40.17 31.48
N PHE A 321 -1.14 -39.38 31.36
CA PHE A 321 0.21 -39.89 31.15
C PHE A 321 0.97 -39.77 32.47
N PRO A 322 1.16 -40.88 33.20
CA PRO A 322 1.99 -40.87 34.39
C PRO A 322 3.46 -40.87 33.96
N LYS A 323 4.22 -39.93 34.53
CA LYS A 323 5.69 -39.75 34.48
C LYS A 323 6.20 -38.74 33.44
N LEU A 324 6.21 -37.46 33.84
CA LEU A 324 7.30 -36.53 33.50
C LEU A 324 7.23 -35.29 34.42
N PHE A 325 8.10 -35.26 35.44
CA PHE A 325 8.17 -34.24 36.49
C PHE A 325 8.56 -32.83 36.01
N GLY A 326 8.76 -32.63 34.70
CA GLY A 326 9.06 -31.32 34.10
C GLY A 326 7.84 -30.50 33.67
N MET A 327 6.66 -31.13 33.49
CA MET A 327 5.48 -30.49 32.90
C MET A 327 4.64 -29.67 33.92
N MET A 328 4.86 -29.92 35.22
CA MET A 328 4.07 -29.34 36.31
C MET A 328 4.41 -27.86 36.58
N TYR A 329 5.68 -27.46 36.42
CA TYR A 329 6.11 -26.07 36.62
C TYR A 329 5.59 -25.08 35.56
N PHE A 330 5.26 -25.56 34.36
CA PHE A 330 4.71 -24.69 33.32
C PHE A 330 3.23 -24.36 33.57
N LEU A 331 2.41 -25.32 34.03
CA LEU A 331 0.99 -25.09 34.38
C LEU A 331 0.80 -24.01 35.46
N LEU A 332 1.73 -23.91 36.40
CA LEU A 332 1.81 -22.90 37.48
C LEU A 332 1.81 -21.43 37.02
N SER A 333 2.08 -21.14 35.74
CA SER A 333 2.19 -19.77 35.23
C SER A 333 0.90 -19.23 34.57
N PHE A 334 -0.05 -20.11 34.21
CA PHE A 334 -1.15 -19.79 33.30
C PHE A 334 -2.40 -19.26 34.01
N PHE A 335 -2.91 -19.99 35.01
CA PHE A 335 -4.06 -19.53 35.82
C PHE A 335 -3.71 -18.29 36.65
N ALA A 336 -2.42 -18.13 37.00
CA ALA A 336 -1.86 -16.94 37.61
C ALA A 336 -2.23 -15.63 36.88
N ILE A 337 -2.21 -15.60 35.53
CA ILE A 337 -2.52 -14.38 34.76
C ILE A 337 -4.00 -14.01 34.90
N VAL A 338 -4.90 -15.00 34.82
CA VAL A 338 -6.34 -14.76 35.00
C VAL A 338 -6.64 -14.28 36.40
N ILE A 339 -6.04 -14.91 37.43
CA ILE A 339 -6.16 -14.48 38.82
C ILE A 339 -5.66 -13.03 38.98
N GLU A 340 -4.49 -12.70 38.43
CA GLU A 340 -3.93 -11.35 38.47
C GLU A 340 -4.84 -10.31 37.78
N CYS A 341 -5.46 -10.65 36.64
CA CYS A 341 -6.41 -9.76 35.95
C CYS A 341 -7.68 -9.53 36.77
N LEU A 342 -8.28 -10.59 37.32
CA LEU A 342 -9.52 -10.49 38.10
C LEU A 342 -9.30 -9.72 39.42
N VAL A 343 -8.13 -9.89 40.04
CA VAL A 343 -7.69 -9.08 41.19
C VAL A 343 -7.53 -7.61 40.79
N ALA A 344 -6.86 -7.32 39.67
CA ALA A 344 -6.67 -5.94 39.18
C ALA A 344 -8.01 -5.26 38.84
N GLN A 345 -8.96 -6.01 38.30
CA GLN A 345 -10.33 -5.55 38.01
C GLN A 345 -11.17 -5.33 39.27
N ARG A 346 -10.75 -5.94 40.40
CA ARG A 346 -11.49 -6.02 41.66
C ARG A 346 -12.82 -6.78 41.51
N ASP A 347 -12.90 -7.74 40.60
CA ASP A 347 -14.11 -8.55 40.35
C ASP A 347 -14.09 -9.83 41.22
N ARG A 348 -14.62 -9.70 42.44
CA ARG A 348 -14.64 -10.79 43.41
C ARG A 348 -15.52 -11.95 42.96
N LEU A 349 -16.64 -11.65 42.30
CA LEU A 349 -17.62 -12.66 41.90
C LEU A 349 -17.06 -13.56 40.80
N ARG A 350 -16.42 -12.98 39.78
CA ARG A 350 -15.76 -13.77 38.72
C ARG A 350 -14.56 -14.53 39.27
N LEU A 351 -13.77 -13.94 40.16
CA LEU A 351 -12.64 -14.65 40.78
C LEU A 351 -13.11 -15.85 41.62
N SER A 352 -14.19 -15.70 42.39
CA SER A 352 -14.78 -16.81 43.15
C SER A 352 -15.30 -17.93 42.25
N LYS A 353 -16.04 -17.56 41.19
CA LYS A 353 -16.51 -18.52 40.17
C LYS A 353 -15.36 -19.22 39.44
N PHE A 354 -14.26 -18.51 39.21
CA PHE A 354 -13.06 -19.08 38.59
C PHE A 354 -12.33 -20.01 39.55
N ALA A 355 -12.13 -19.60 40.81
CA ALA A 355 -11.48 -20.41 41.85
C ALA A 355 -12.23 -21.74 42.07
N ALA A 356 -13.55 -21.72 42.06
CA ALA A 356 -14.39 -22.92 42.18
C ALA A 356 -14.22 -23.93 41.01
N LYS A 357 -13.70 -23.48 39.86
CA LYS A 357 -13.41 -24.34 38.71
C LYS A 357 -11.99 -24.92 38.73
N LEU A 358 -11.10 -24.41 39.61
CA LEU A 358 -9.74 -24.91 39.72
C LEU A 358 -9.72 -26.22 40.51
N THR A 359 -8.82 -27.13 40.12
CA THR A 359 -8.66 -28.39 40.85
C THR A 359 -8.20 -28.11 42.28
N PRO A 360 -8.86 -28.66 43.31
CA PRO A 360 -8.46 -28.48 44.70
C PRO A 360 -7.00 -28.88 44.94
N HIS A 361 -6.35 -28.24 45.91
CA HIS A 361 -4.95 -28.50 46.30
C HIS A 361 -3.89 -28.21 45.21
N THR A 362 -4.26 -27.51 44.13
CA THR A 362 -3.29 -27.01 43.17
C THR A 362 -2.73 -25.65 43.61
N PRO A 363 -1.48 -25.31 43.24
CA PRO A 363 -0.90 -23.98 43.50
C PRO A 363 -1.78 -22.82 43.02
N ASP A 364 -2.46 -22.99 41.89
CA ASP A 364 -3.36 -21.98 41.34
C ASP A 364 -4.64 -21.82 42.16
N ALA A 365 -5.21 -22.93 42.67
CA ALA A 365 -6.32 -22.87 43.61
C ALA A 365 -5.90 -22.16 44.90
N TYR A 366 -4.71 -22.46 45.43
CA TYR A 366 -4.16 -21.75 46.59
C TYR A 366 -3.94 -20.26 46.29
N LYS A 367 -3.40 -19.90 45.12
CA LYS A 367 -3.19 -18.50 44.71
C LYS A 367 -4.52 -17.76 44.56
N ALA A 368 -5.54 -18.38 43.99
CA ALA A 368 -6.87 -17.78 43.83
C ALA A 368 -7.56 -17.57 45.19
N ILE A 369 -7.49 -18.56 46.08
CA ILE A 369 -8.04 -18.48 47.45
C ILE A 369 -7.28 -17.42 48.27
N ALA A 370 -5.95 -17.41 48.20
CA ALA A 370 -5.13 -16.41 48.88
C ALA A 370 -5.44 -15.00 48.37
N ALA A 371 -5.65 -14.83 47.06
CA ALA A 371 -6.08 -13.56 46.48
C ALA A 371 -7.46 -13.13 47.00
N LEU A 372 -8.45 -14.03 47.02
CA LEU A 372 -9.80 -13.76 47.55
C LEU A 372 -9.79 -13.38 49.04
N ASN A 373 -8.90 -13.98 49.81
CA ASN A 373 -8.75 -13.75 51.25
C ASN A 373 -7.82 -12.57 51.58
N ASN A 374 -7.21 -11.94 50.57
CA ASN A 374 -6.30 -10.82 50.78
C ASN A 374 -7.07 -9.57 51.21
N THR A 375 -6.94 -9.19 52.48
CA THR A 375 -7.63 -8.06 53.11
C THR A 375 -7.21 -6.70 52.58
N SER A 376 -6.07 -6.61 51.86
CA SER A 376 -5.61 -5.36 51.24
C SER A 376 -6.32 -5.03 49.92
N THR A 377 -7.03 -5.99 49.30
CA THR A 377 -7.72 -5.78 48.03
C THR A 377 -9.14 -5.24 48.27
N LYS A 378 -9.41 -4.01 47.81
CA LYS A 378 -10.74 -3.40 47.86
C LYS A 378 -11.59 -3.88 46.68
N TRP A 379 -12.44 -4.87 46.89
CA TRP A 379 -13.30 -5.47 45.87
C TRP A 379 -14.40 -4.51 45.40
N LYS A 380 -14.76 -4.57 44.11
CA LYS A 380 -16.03 -4.06 43.60
C LYS A 380 -17.07 -5.15 43.89
N ASN A 381 -18.18 -4.76 44.53
CA ASN A 381 -19.26 -5.70 44.86
C ASN A 381 -19.90 -6.28 43.59
#